data_AF-A0A842Y432-F1
#
_entry.id   AF-A0A842Y432-F1
#
_cell.length_a   1.000
_cell.length_b   1.000
_cell.length_c   1.000
_cell.angle_alpha   90.00
_cell.angle_beta   90.00
_cell.angle_gamma   90.00
#
_symmetry.space_group_name_H-M   'P 1'
#
loop_
_entity.id
_entity.type
_entity.pdbx_description
1 polymer ?
#
loop_
_entity_poly.entity_id
_entity_poly.type
_entity_poly.pdbx_seq_one_letter_code
_entity_poly.pdbx_strand_id
1 'polypeptide(L)'
;MLTSTELESVEGNVGDYNITLSQKPRYVDMELCTSCGRCAAKCSKDAINLPFAQAIPQAYIIDKEKCIDCKACIKACPADAIKLEDEGQKIDINVGSVVIATGFKTFDPARIEEYNYWHPDVITAVEFEEMLSAKSKTGMRLMKSNGEMPDKVAFIMCVGSRDFNRYNKHCSRVCCLYGQKQAQLVKKMNKDTDVTIFYIDMRSAGRRMEELHEHTQEKGIHFIRGRPIEQDAEYPTGRRRIY
;
A
#
# COMPACT_ATOMS: atom_id res chain seq x y z
N MET A 1 -22.02 -6.55 -6.77
CA MET A 1 -20.87 -6.21 -5.91
C MET A 1 -21.12 -4.84 -5.32
N LEU A 2 -21.16 -4.72 -4.00
CA LEU A 2 -21.37 -3.43 -3.31
C LEU A 2 -19.99 -2.87 -2.95
N THR A 3 -19.62 -1.75 -3.55
CA THR A 3 -18.36 -1.04 -3.27
C THR A 3 -18.64 0.29 -2.59
N SER A 4 -17.63 0.82 -1.87
CA SER A 4 -17.82 1.96 -0.96
C SER A 4 -18.90 1.68 0.09
N THR A 5 -19.04 0.41 0.49
CA THR A 5 -20.07 -0.05 1.41
C THR A 5 -19.42 -0.64 2.65
N GLU A 6 -19.89 -0.23 3.82
CA GLU A 6 -19.42 -0.68 5.12
C GLU A 6 -20.56 -1.37 5.88
N LEU A 7 -20.20 -2.35 6.70
CA LEU A 7 -21.13 -3.05 7.57
C LEU A 7 -21.50 -2.16 8.75
N GLU A 8 -22.79 -1.90 8.96
CA GLU A 8 -23.28 -1.07 10.06
C GLU A 8 -23.76 -1.94 11.24
N SER A 9 -24.58 -2.96 10.98
CA SER A 9 -25.06 -3.89 12.00
C SER A 9 -25.27 -5.30 11.46
N VAL A 10 -25.22 -6.27 12.39
CA VAL A 10 -25.59 -7.67 12.15
C VAL A 10 -26.47 -8.12 13.30
N GLU A 11 -27.69 -8.52 12.99
CA GLU A 11 -28.66 -9.05 13.94
C GLU A 11 -29.12 -10.45 13.51
N GLY A 12 -29.67 -11.23 14.43
CA GLY A 12 -30.16 -12.59 14.16
C GLY A 12 -29.18 -13.70 14.57
N ASN A 13 -29.33 -14.87 13.96
CA ASN A 13 -28.64 -16.10 14.36
C ASN A 13 -28.06 -16.85 13.14
N VAL A 14 -27.30 -17.91 13.41
CA VAL A 14 -26.72 -18.76 12.35
C VAL A 14 -27.82 -19.25 11.41
N GLY A 15 -27.67 -18.98 10.11
CA GLY A 15 -28.65 -19.33 9.08
C GLY A 15 -29.70 -18.26 8.79
N ASP A 16 -29.80 -17.21 9.61
CA ASP A 16 -30.76 -16.13 9.45
C ASP A 16 -30.21 -14.82 10.08
N TYR A 17 -29.34 -14.14 9.33
CA TYR A 17 -28.79 -12.84 9.70
C TYR A 17 -29.48 -11.73 8.92
N ASN A 18 -29.94 -10.72 9.64
CA ASN A 18 -30.34 -9.44 9.06
C ASN A 18 -29.17 -8.47 9.18
N ILE A 19 -28.69 -8.00 8.03
CA ILE A 19 -27.51 -7.15 7.93
C ILE A 19 -27.89 -5.80 7.35
N THR A 20 -27.53 -4.73 8.05
CA THR A 20 -27.62 -3.37 7.54
C THR A 20 -26.25 -2.92 7.04
N LEU A 21 -26.21 -2.50 5.77
CA LEU A 21 -25.04 -1.97 5.10
C LEU A 21 -25.22 -0.49 4.83
N SER A 22 -24.16 0.28 5.01
CA SER A 22 -24.11 1.70 4.66
C SER A 22 -23.21 1.91 3.45
N GLN A 23 -23.80 2.29 2.32
CA GLN A 23 -23.06 2.62 1.11
C GLN A 23 -22.83 4.12 1.04
N LYS A 24 -21.55 4.51 1.09
CA LYS A 24 -21.12 5.90 0.96
C LYS A 24 -21.40 6.40 -0.46
N PRO A 25 -21.80 7.67 -0.62
CA PRO A 25 -21.98 8.29 -1.92
C PRO A 25 -20.69 8.26 -2.72
N ARG A 26 -20.81 8.02 -4.03
CA ARG A 26 -19.70 8.15 -4.97
C ARG A 26 -19.67 9.51 -5.63
N TYR A 27 -20.81 10.21 -5.59
CA TYR A 27 -21.09 11.44 -6.31
C TYR A 27 -20.94 11.33 -7.83
N VAL A 28 -20.90 10.10 -8.34
CA VAL A 28 -20.77 9.73 -9.74
C VAL A 28 -21.67 8.53 -9.98
N ASP A 29 -22.57 8.67 -10.94
CA ASP A 29 -23.40 7.59 -11.44
C ASP A 29 -22.52 6.57 -12.18
N MET A 30 -22.47 5.35 -11.65
CA MET A 30 -21.64 4.29 -12.20
C MET A 30 -22.15 3.74 -13.53
N GLU A 31 -23.45 3.85 -13.83
CA GLU A 31 -24.02 3.36 -15.08
C GLU A 31 -23.74 4.32 -16.23
N LEU A 32 -23.72 5.63 -15.95
CA LEU A 32 -23.43 6.66 -16.95
C LEU A 32 -21.92 6.94 -17.11
N CYS A 33 -21.11 6.64 -16.08
CA CYS A 33 -19.68 6.95 -16.11
C CYS A 33 -18.94 6.13 -17.16
N THR A 34 -18.38 6.79 -18.16
CA THR A 34 -17.55 6.15 -19.20
C THR A 34 -16.06 6.07 -18.83
N SER A 35 -15.67 6.50 -17.63
CA SER A 35 -14.28 6.57 -17.16
C SER A 35 -13.27 7.31 -18.06
N CYS A 36 -13.74 8.28 -18.85
CA CYS A 36 -12.89 9.02 -19.80
C CYS A 36 -11.89 10.01 -19.17
N GLY A 37 -11.99 10.31 -17.87
CA GLY A 37 -11.03 11.14 -17.12
C GLY A 37 -11.06 12.65 -17.34
N ARG A 38 -11.96 13.18 -18.19
CA ARG A 38 -12.07 14.62 -18.45
C ARG A 38 -12.39 15.44 -17.20
N CYS A 39 -13.23 14.90 -16.32
CA CYS A 39 -13.61 15.53 -15.06
C CYS A 39 -12.42 15.65 -14.10
N ALA A 40 -11.59 14.61 -13.98
CA ALA A 40 -10.38 14.61 -13.16
C ALA A 40 -9.35 15.63 -13.67
N ALA A 41 -9.14 15.70 -14.99
CA ALA A 41 -8.22 16.67 -15.60
C ALA A 41 -8.62 18.14 -15.36
N LYS A 42 -9.90 18.42 -15.06
CA LYS A 42 -10.41 19.77 -14.74
C LYS A 42 -10.48 20.06 -13.24
N CYS A 43 -10.24 19.08 -12.39
CA CYS A 43 -10.29 19.26 -10.94
C CYS A 43 -9.01 19.93 -10.43
N SER A 44 -9.13 21.12 -9.87
CA SER A 44 -7.99 21.87 -9.31
C SER A 44 -7.51 21.35 -7.95
N LYS A 45 -8.28 20.47 -7.30
CA LYS A 45 -8.00 19.93 -5.95
C LYS A 45 -7.71 18.44 -5.94
N ASP A 46 -7.65 17.81 -7.11
CA ASP A 46 -7.48 16.36 -7.25
C ASP A 46 -8.51 15.56 -6.41
N ALA A 47 -9.71 16.14 -6.27
CA ALA A 47 -10.80 15.60 -5.46
C ALA A 47 -11.55 14.47 -6.20
N ILE A 48 -11.57 14.51 -7.54
CA ILE A 48 -12.16 13.45 -8.35
C ILE A 48 -11.08 12.55 -8.93
N ASN A 49 -11.09 11.27 -8.54
CA ASN A 49 -10.05 10.32 -8.92
C ASN A 49 -10.63 8.95 -9.29
N LEU A 50 -9.81 8.18 -10.00
CA LEU A 50 -9.99 6.75 -10.18
C LEU A 50 -8.93 6.08 -9.30
N PRO A 51 -9.30 5.23 -8.30
CA PRO A 51 -8.34 4.72 -7.31
C PRO A 51 -7.08 4.08 -7.88
N PHE A 52 -7.24 3.36 -9.01
CA PHE A 52 -6.16 2.84 -9.85
C PHE A 52 -6.71 2.52 -11.25
N ALA A 53 -5.85 2.42 -12.26
CA ALA A 53 -6.25 2.30 -13.66
C ALA A 53 -7.15 1.07 -13.96
N GLN A 54 -6.98 -0.02 -13.22
CA GLN A 54 -7.76 -1.25 -13.35
C GLN A 54 -8.86 -1.39 -12.29
N ALA A 55 -9.29 -0.28 -11.66
CA ALA A 55 -10.30 -0.31 -10.60
C ALA A 55 -11.63 -0.89 -11.09
N ILE A 56 -12.28 -1.66 -10.21
CA ILE A 56 -13.60 -2.25 -10.45
C ILE A 56 -14.54 -1.84 -9.30
N PRO A 57 -15.70 -1.21 -9.59
CA PRO A 57 -16.16 -0.74 -10.90
C PRO A 57 -15.23 0.31 -11.54
N GLN A 58 -15.16 0.33 -12.87
CA GLN A 58 -14.36 1.30 -13.64
C GLN A 58 -15.09 2.65 -13.68
N ALA A 59 -15.21 3.30 -12.53
CA ALA A 59 -15.91 4.57 -12.36
C ALA A 59 -15.14 5.49 -11.41
N TYR A 60 -15.19 6.79 -11.69
CA TYR A 60 -14.59 7.82 -10.85
C TYR A 60 -15.34 7.95 -9.51
N ILE A 61 -14.66 8.47 -8.51
CA ILE A 61 -15.23 8.84 -7.21
C ILE A 61 -14.81 10.26 -6.84
N ILE A 62 -15.67 11.01 -6.16
CA ILE A 62 -15.36 12.33 -5.63
C ILE A 62 -15.12 12.23 -4.13
N ASP A 63 -13.95 12.69 -3.69
CA ASP A 63 -13.61 12.91 -2.30
C ASP A 63 -14.16 14.27 -1.86
N LYS A 64 -15.24 14.27 -1.07
CA LYS A 64 -15.87 15.50 -0.58
C LYS A 64 -15.02 16.27 0.43
N GLU A 65 -14.07 15.63 1.11
CA GLU A 65 -13.16 16.34 2.04
C GLU A 65 -12.23 17.30 1.27
N LYS A 66 -11.89 16.95 0.02
CA LYS A 66 -11.05 17.79 -0.87
C LYS A 66 -11.87 18.67 -1.83
N CYS A 67 -13.12 18.31 -2.08
CA CYS A 67 -13.97 19.01 -3.04
C CYS A 67 -14.32 20.42 -2.53
N ILE A 68 -14.20 21.42 -3.41
CA ILE A 68 -14.60 22.81 -3.14
C ILE A 68 -15.91 23.20 -3.82
N ASP A 69 -16.67 22.21 -4.33
CA ASP A 69 -17.94 22.37 -5.03
C ASP A 69 -17.96 23.46 -6.14
N CYS A 70 -16.84 23.59 -6.87
CA CYS A 70 -16.71 24.55 -7.98
C CYS A 70 -17.51 24.16 -9.25
N LYS A 71 -18.09 22.96 -9.28
CA LYS A 71 -18.90 22.41 -10.40
C LYS A 71 -18.19 22.30 -11.75
N ALA A 72 -16.86 22.43 -11.80
CA ALA A 72 -16.09 22.30 -13.04
C ALA A 72 -16.16 20.89 -13.64
N CYS A 73 -16.20 19.86 -12.79
CA CYS A 73 -16.32 18.46 -13.20
C CYS A 73 -17.65 18.15 -13.91
N ILE A 74 -18.76 18.78 -13.48
CA ILE A 74 -20.08 18.62 -14.08
C ILE A 74 -20.03 19.08 -15.54
N LYS A 75 -19.56 20.31 -15.79
CA LYS A 75 -19.44 20.86 -17.15
C LYS A 75 -18.49 20.07 -18.06
N ALA A 76 -17.52 19.37 -17.47
CA ALA A 76 -16.53 18.60 -18.21
C ALA A 76 -16.98 17.16 -18.53
N CYS A 77 -18.04 16.66 -17.88
CA CYS A 77 -18.53 15.31 -18.04
C CYS A 77 -19.45 15.23 -19.27
N PRO A 78 -19.08 14.50 -20.35
CA PRO A 78 -19.93 14.40 -21.53
C PRO A 78 -21.12 13.45 -21.37
N ALA A 79 -21.14 12.66 -20.29
CA ALA A 79 -22.17 11.65 -20.01
C ALA A 79 -23.11 12.06 -18.87
N ASP A 80 -22.97 13.30 -18.37
CA ASP A 80 -23.76 13.84 -17.25
C ASP A 80 -23.80 12.92 -16.02
N ALA A 81 -22.71 12.20 -15.77
CA ALA A 81 -22.61 11.20 -14.72
C ALA A 81 -22.33 11.77 -13.32
N ILE A 82 -22.06 13.07 -13.17
CA ILE A 82 -21.68 13.67 -11.88
C ILE A 82 -22.95 14.05 -11.09
N LYS A 83 -23.10 13.51 -9.87
CA LYS A 83 -24.25 13.75 -8.97
C LYS A 83 -23.75 14.19 -7.60
N LEU A 84 -23.55 15.49 -7.39
CA LEU A 84 -22.94 16.00 -6.14
C LEU A 84 -23.87 15.92 -4.92
N GLU A 85 -25.15 15.72 -5.17
CA GLU A 85 -26.25 15.57 -4.23
C GLU A 85 -26.49 14.12 -3.77
N ASP A 86 -25.68 13.16 -4.25
CA ASP A 86 -25.72 11.78 -3.77
C ASP A 86 -25.43 11.72 -2.25
N GLU A 87 -26.37 11.20 -1.47
CA GLU A 87 -26.25 11.03 -0.02
C GLU A 87 -25.81 9.61 0.38
N GLY A 88 -25.65 8.71 -0.60
CA GLY A 88 -25.46 7.29 -0.36
C GLY A 88 -26.78 6.60 -0.04
N GLN A 89 -26.69 5.35 0.43
CA GLN A 89 -27.89 4.56 0.75
C GLN A 89 -27.63 3.54 1.85
N LYS A 90 -28.67 3.24 2.62
CA LYS A 90 -28.72 2.08 3.51
C LYS A 90 -29.35 0.90 2.77
N ILE A 91 -28.76 -0.28 2.95
CA ILE A 91 -29.18 -1.51 2.28
C ILE A 91 -29.34 -2.58 3.35
N ASP A 92 -30.57 -3.06 3.53
CA ASP A 92 -30.86 -4.19 4.40
C ASP A 92 -30.91 -5.49 3.58
N ILE A 93 -30.14 -6.49 4.01
CA ILE A 93 -30.09 -7.81 3.37
C ILE A 93 -30.24 -8.91 4.40
N ASN A 94 -30.96 -9.96 4.03
CA ASN A 94 -31.02 -11.20 4.80
C ASN A 94 -30.05 -12.23 4.20
N VAL A 95 -29.20 -12.83 5.02
CA VAL A 95 -28.21 -13.83 4.59
C VAL A 95 -28.09 -14.98 5.59
N GLY A 96 -27.77 -16.18 5.10
CA GLY A 96 -27.56 -17.34 5.97
C GLY A 96 -26.17 -17.41 6.63
N SER A 97 -25.16 -16.72 6.08
CA SER A 97 -23.79 -16.78 6.58
C SER A 97 -23.00 -15.51 6.28
N VAL A 98 -21.99 -15.23 7.09
CA VAL A 98 -21.08 -14.08 6.97
C VAL A 98 -19.64 -14.57 6.95
N VAL A 99 -18.85 -14.09 5.98
CA VAL A 99 -17.42 -14.37 5.89
C VAL A 99 -16.65 -13.06 6.10
N ILE A 100 -15.77 -13.02 7.10
CA ILE A 100 -14.93 -11.86 7.39
C ILE A 100 -13.62 -11.99 6.61
N ALA A 101 -13.42 -11.08 5.66
CA ALA A 101 -12.23 -11.03 4.81
C ALA A 101 -11.71 -9.59 4.63
N THR A 102 -11.74 -8.79 5.70
CA THR A 102 -11.38 -7.35 5.70
C THR A 102 -9.86 -7.08 5.60
N GLY A 103 -9.05 -8.12 5.51
CA GLY A 103 -7.61 -8.02 5.27
C GLY A 103 -6.82 -7.61 6.52
N PHE A 104 -5.82 -6.74 6.34
CA PHE A 104 -4.90 -6.29 7.38
C PHE A 104 -4.47 -4.84 7.15
N LYS A 105 -3.87 -4.23 8.18
CA LYS A 105 -3.16 -2.95 8.08
C LYS A 105 -1.67 -3.16 8.31
N THR A 106 -0.85 -2.31 7.71
CA THR A 106 0.59 -2.31 7.95
C THR A 106 0.92 -1.81 9.35
N PHE A 107 2.08 -2.22 9.86
CA PHE A 107 2.65 -1.62 11.06
C PHE A 107 3.16 -0.22 10.72
N ASP A 108 2.93 0.74 11.63
CA ASP A 108 3.48 2.09 11.54
C ASP A 108 4.92 2.12 12.11
N PRO A 109 5.96 2.23 11.27
CA PRO A 109 7.35 2.23 11.71
C PRO A 109 7.76 3.53 12.42
N ALA A 110 6.99 4.62 12.35
CA ALA A 110 7.26 5.85 13.09
C ALA A 110 7.33 5.62 14.61
N ARG A 111 6.71 4.53 15.07
CA ARG A 111 6.72 4.09 16.47
C ARG A 111 8.08 3.56 16.93
N ILE A 112 9.00 3.24 16.02
CA ILE A 112 10.35 2.76 16.30
C ILE A 112 11.32 3.90 15.97
N GLU A 113 11.63 4.70 17.00
CA GLU A 113 12.46 5.91 16.84
C GLU A 113 13.85 5.58 16.27
N GLU A 114 14.43 4.45 16.67
CA GLU A 114 15.79 4.06 16.29
C GLU A 114 15.97 3.76 14.80
N TYR A 115 14.86 3.56 14.06
CA TYR A 115 14.89 3.35 12.62
C TYR A 115 14.67 4.63 11.82
N ASN A 116 14.47 5.78 12.47
CA ASN A 116 14.45 7.09 11.85
C ASN A 116 13.55 7.19 10.61
N TYR A 117 12.33 6.65 10.68
CA TYR A 117 11.38 6.64 9.55
C TYR A 117 10.99 8.05 9.06
N TRP A 118 11.19 9.09 9.86
CA TRP A 118 11.02 10.48 9.42
C TRP A 118 12.02 10.88 8.32
N HIS A 119 13.14 10.17 8.16
CA HIS A 119 14.13 10.46 7.14
C HIS A 119 13.59 10.04 5.75
N PRO A 120 13.65 10.90 4.72
CA PRO A 120 12.92 10.69 3.47
C PRO A 120 13.42 9.53 2.60
N ASP A 121 14.63 9.01 2.87
CA ASP A 121 15.15 7.79 2.23
C ASP A 121 14.85 6.50 3.01
N VAL A 122 14.18 6.59 4.16
CA VAL A 122 13.71 5.44 4.93
C VAL A 122 12.26 5.20 4.57
N ILE A 123 12.03 4.12 3.82
CA ILE A 123 10.70 3.78 3.32
C ILE A 123 10.28 2.38 3.79
N THR A 124 8.98 2.20 3.95
CA THR A 124 8.35 0.90 4.16
C THR A 124 8.37 0.06 2.89
N ALA A 125 8.19 -1.25 3.07
CA ALA A 125 8.01 -2.16 1.96
C ALA A 125 6.77 -1.83 1.11
N VAL A 126 5.74 -1.18 1.66
CA VAL A 126 4.55 -0.77 0.89
C VAL A 126 4.85 0.47 0.06
N GLU A 127 5.51 1.48 0.62
CA GLU A 127 5.96 2.66 -0.14
C GLU A 127 6.91 2.25 -1.28
N PHE A 128 7.76 1.25 -1.06
CA PHE A 128 8.55 0.66 -2.14
C PHE A 128 7.67 0.12 -3.29
N GLU A 129 6.60 -0.63 -3.00
CA GLU A 129 5.67 -1.09 -4.04
C GLU A 129 4.94 0.08 -4.71
N GLU A 130 4.56 1.10 -3.94
CA GLU A 130 3.89 2.29 -4.47
C GLU A 130 4.79 3.05 -5.44
N MET A 131 6.08 3.21 -5.14
CA MET A 131 7.07 3.81 -6.03
C MET A 131 7.22 3.04 -7.34
N LEU A 132 7.04 1.72 -7.30
CA LEU A 132 7.14 0.85 -8.48
C LEU A 132 5.81 0.60 -9.17
N SER A 133 4.71 1.13 -8.63
CA SER A 133 3.39 0.98 -9.23
C SER A 133 3.22 1.87 -10.46
N ALA A 134 2.35 1.46 -11.39
CA ALA A 134 2.07 2.23 -12.61
C ALA A 134 1.50 3.64 -12.36
N LYS A 135 0.96 3.89 -11.16
CA LYS A 135 0.45 5.21 -10.72
C LYS A 135 1.52 6.07 -10.04
N SER A 136 2.75 5.56 -9.88
CA SER A 136 3.82 6.26 -9.18
C SER A 136 4.22 7.55 -9.87
N LYS A 137 4.45 8.60 -9.07
CA LYS A 137 5.07 9.85 -9.53
C LYS A 137 6.53 9.69 -9.94
N THR A 138 7.19 8.60 -9.52
CA THR A 138 8.58 8.29 -9.89
C THR A 138 8.68 7.58 -11.25
N GLY A 139 7.55 7.29 -11.92
CA GLY A 139 7.54 6.59 -13.20
C GLY A 139 8.01 5.13 -13.08
N MET A 140 7.59 4.44 -12.01
CA MET A 140 7.97 3.05 -11.69
C MET A 140 9.47 2.88 -11.42
N ARG A 141 10.11 3.87 -10.79
CA ARG A 141 11.54 3.85 -10.45
C ARG A 141 11.77 3.97 -8.95
N LEU A 142 12.73 3.22 -8.46
CA LEU A 142 13.27 3.41 -7.11
C LEU A 142 14.22 4.61 -7.12
N MET A 143 13.98 5.58 -6.25
CA MET A 143 14.73 6.84 -6.20
C MET A 143 14.87 7.27 -4.74
N LYS A 144 16.03 7.81 -4.38
CA LYS A 144 16.21 8.56 -3.14
C LYS A 144 15.42 9.88 -3.20
N SER A 145 15.33 10.55 -2.06
CA SER A 145 14.77 11.90 -1.92
C SER A 145 15.40 12.94 -2.85
N ASN A 146 16.68 12.77 -3.21
CA ASN A 146 17.38 13.64 -4.15
C ASN A 146 17.10 13.31 -5.64
N GLY A 147 16.25 12.32 -5.93
CA GLY A 147 15.89 11.91 -7.29
C GLY A 147 16.89 10.97 -7.96
N GLU A 148 17.89 10.44 -7.26
CA GLU A 148 18.84 9.48 -7.84
C GLU A 148 18.51 8.04 -7.46
N MET A 149 18.90 7.08 -8.29
CA MET A 149 18.87 5.66 -7.93
C MET A 149 19.82 5.41 -6.75
N PRO A 150 19.45 4.60 -5.73
CA PRO A 150 20.36 4.25 -4.66
C PRO A 150 21.45 3.28 -5.13
N ASP A 151 22.72 3.62 -4.85
CA ASP A 151 23.86 2.70 -5.03
C ASP A 151 23.93 1.63 -3.94
N LYS A 152 23.28 1.87 -2.79
CA LYS A 152 23.21 0.95 -1.66
C LYS A 152 21.81 0.91 -1.08
N VAL A 153 21.29 -0.30 -0.87
CA VAL A 153 19.96 -0.53 -0.30
C VAL A 153 20.05 -1.56 0.80
N ALA A 154 19.46 -1.23 1.95
CA ALA A 154 19.33 -2.14 3.07
C ALA A 154 17.87 -2.44 3.34
N PHE A 155 17.56 -3.72 3.53
CA PHE A 155 16.26 -4.20 3.97
C PHE A 155 16.37 -4.65 5.43
N ILE A 156 15.53 -4.09 6.29
CA ILE A 156 15.44 -4.49 7.70
C ILE A 156 14.22 -5.39 7.86
N MET A 157 14.44 -6.66 8.18
CA MET A 157 13.33 -7.61 8.41
C MET A 157 12.77 -7.48 9.82
N CYS A 158 11.55 -7.97 10.00
CA CYS A 158 10.85 -8.00 11.29
C CYS A 158 10.56 -6.62 11.92
N VAL A 159 10.53 -5.54 11.14
CA VAL A 159 10.07 -4.22 11.63
C VAL A 159 8.63 -4.35 12.16
N GLY A 160 8.44 -4.06 13.45
CA GLY A 160 7.15 -4.18 14.14
C GLY A 160 6.65 -5.61 14.34
N SER A 161 7.46 -6.65 14.11
CA SER A 161 7.10 -8.07 14.26
C SER A 161 8.17 -8.84 15.01
N ARG A 162 7.80 -9.92 15.71
CA ARG A 162 8.71 -10.68 16.58
C ARG A 162 9.47 -9.79 17.56
N ASP A 163 8.82 -8.70 18.00
CA ASP A 163 9.30 -7.81 19.03
C ASP A 163 8.58 -8.14 20.34
N PHE A 164 9.25 -8.93 21.19
CA PHE A 164 8.65 -9.44 22.41
C PHE A 164 8.50 -8.40 23.51
N ASN A 165 9.27 -7.32 23.43
CA ASN A 165 9.41 -6.33 24.49
C ASN A 165 8.62 -5.05 24.21
N ARG A 166 8.38 -4.69 22.93
CA ARG A 166 7.78 -3.38 22.59
C ARG A 166 6.50 -3.45 21.76
N TYR A 167 6.41 -4.35 20.78
CA TYR A 167 5.29 -4.36 19.81
C TYR A 167 4.70 -5.76 19.62
N ASN A 168 4.65 -6.26 18.38
CA ASN A 168 3.97 -7.49 18.05
C ASN A 168 4.90 -8.70 18.27
N LYS A 169 4.46 -9.64 19.11
CA LYS A 169 5.20 -10.88 19.40
C LYS A 169 5.15 -11.91 18.25
N HIS A 170 4.19 -11.76 17.34
CA HIS A 170 3.99 -12.71 16.23
C HIS A 170 4.89 -12.40 15.02
N CYS A 171 5.02 -13.38 14.13
CA CYS A 171 5.67 -13.20 12.83
C CYS A 171 4.64 -12.82 11.77
N SER A 172 4.92 -11.78 10.98
CA SER A 172 4.04 -11.35 9.88
C SER A 172 4.05 -12.28 8.65
N ARG A 173 4.79 -13.39 8.69
CA ARG A 173 4.85 -14.50 7.72
C ARG A 173 5.35 -14.17 6.31
N VAL A 174 5.04 -13.00 5.76
CA VAL A 174 5.30 -12.66 4.34
C VAL A 174 6.51 -11.75 4.13
N CYS A 175 7.04 -11.11 5.18
CA CYS A 175 8.10 -10.11 5.07
C CYS A 175 9.42 -10.63 4.54
N CYS A 176 9.84 -11.84 4.94
CA CYS A 176 11.01 -12.49 4.36
C CYS A 176 10.86 -12.72 2.86
N LEU A 177 9.65 -13.02 2.38
CA LEU A 177 9.39 -13.33 0.96
C LEU A 177 9.33 -12.06 0.11
N TYR A 178 8.54 -11.07 0.51
CA TYR A 178 8.49 -9.82 -0.24
C TYR A 178 9.83 -9.08 -0.17
N GLY A 179 10.57 -9.17 0.94
CA GLY A 179 11.88 -8.53 1.07
C GLY A 179 12.87 -9.06 0.04
N GLN A 180 12.90 -10.38 -0.15
CA GLN A 180 13.70 -11.01 -1.20
C GLN A 180 13.22 -10.62 -2.61
N LYS A 181 11.91 -10.61 -2.85
CA LYS A 181 11.33 -10.14 -4.13
C LYS A 181 11.80 -8.71 -4.45
N GLN A 182 11.67 -7.80 -3.48
CA GLN A 182 12.04 -6.41 -3.64
C GLN A 182 13.55 -6.25 -3.83
N ALA A 183 14.39 -6.96 -3.07
CA ALA A 183 15.84 -6.97 -3.25
C ALA A 183 16.26 -7.43 -4.67
N GLN A 184 15.60 -8.47 -5.21
CA GLN A 184 15.84 -8.89 -6.60
C GLN A 184 15.38 -7.85 -7.62
N LEU A 185 14.30 -7.11 -7.35
CA LEU A 185 13.87 -6.01 -8.21
C LEU A 185 14.88 -4.86 -8.22
N VAL A 186 15.49 -4.53 -7.08
CA VAL A 186 16.59 -3.55 -7.02
C VAL A 186 17.73 -3.97 -7.95
N LYS A 187 18.21 -5.21 -7.84
CA LYS A 187 19.25 -5.76 -8.72
C LYS A 187 18.84 -5.79 -10.19
N LYS A 188 17.55 -5.96 -10.50
CA LYS A 188 17.03 -5.92 -11.87
C LYS A 188 17.05 -4.49 -12.45
N MET A 189 16.84 -3.47 -11.62
CA MET A 189 16.91 -2.06 -12.03
C MET A 189 18.36 -1.60 -12.20
N ASN A 190 19.21 -1.93 -11.24
CA ASN A 190 20.64 -1.68 -11.29
C ASN A 190 21.39 -2.85 -10.66
N LYS A 191 22.08 -3.62 -11.49
CA LYS A 191 22.85 -4.82 -11.08
C LYS A 191 23.99 -4.48 -10.11
N ASP A 192 24.53 -3.27 -10.20
CA ASP A 192 25.70 -2.81 -9.46
C ASP A 192 25.34 -2.26 -8.07
N THR A 193 24.04 -2.06 -7.78
CA THR A 193 23.58 -1.64 -6.45
C THR A 193 23.94 -2.69 -5.41
N ASP A 194 24.58 -2.27 -4.32
CA ASP A 194 24.86 -3.11 -3.15
C ASP A 194 23.57 -3.30 -2.35
N VAL A 195 23.11 -4.54 -2.21
CA VAL A 195 21.84 -4.86 -1.57
C VAL A 195 22.08 -5.80 -0.40
N THR A 196 21.64 -5.40 0.79
CA THR A 196 21.78 -6.19 2.01
C THR A 196 20.43 -6.40 2.69
N ILE A 197 20.15 -7.62 3.13
CA ILE A 197 18.98 -8.00 3.93
C ILE A 197 19.46 -8.35 5.35
N PHE A 198 19.02 -7.56 6.32
CA PHE A 198 19.23 -7.80 7.76
C PHE A 198 18.06 -8.59 8.34
N TYR A 199 18.34 -9.74 8.95
CA TYR A 199 17.31 -10.68 9.38
C TYR A 199 17.67 -11.45 10.66
N ILE A 200 16.66 -12.00 11.34
CA ILE A 200 16.85 -12.94 12.46
C ILE A 200 16.89 -14.38 11.95
N ASP A 201 15.81 -14.78 11.27
CA ASP A 201 15.69 -16.06 10.57
C ASP A 201 15.00 -15.80 9.22
N MET A 202 15.52 -16.36 8.13
CA MET A 202 14.87 -16.30 6.83
C MET A 202 13.76 -17.35 6.79
N ARG A 203 12.50 -16.88 6.79
CA ARG A 203 11.32 -17.75 6.81
C ARG A 203 10.77 -17.94 5.40
N SER A 204 11.47 -18.75 4.62
CA SER A 204 11.12 -19.11 3.24
C SER A 204 10.26 -20.37 3.19
N ALA A 205 9.19 -20.40 3.99
CA ALA A 205 8.32 -21.57 4.07
C ALA A 205 7.28 -21.59 2.94
N GLY A 206 7.17 -22.71 2.24
CA GLY A 206 6.19 -22.92 1.17
C GLY A 206 6.82 -23.51 -0.09
N ARG A 207 5.99 -23.86 -1.06
CA ARG A 207 6.46 -24.42 -2.34
C ARG A 207 7.34 -23.39 -3.06
N ARG A 208 8.57 -23.78 -3.39
CA ARG A 208 9.54 -22.97 -4.13
C ARG A 208 10.07 -21.72 -3.42
N MET A 209 9.87 -21.63 -2.10
CA MET A 209 10.30 -20.44 -1.35
C MET A 209 11.75 -20.55 -0.90
N GLU A 210 12.27 -21.76 -0.65
CA GLU A 210 13.70 -21.95 -0.39
C GLU A 210 14.53 -21.73 -1.66
N GLU A 211 14.03 -22.19 -2.80
CA GLU A 211 14.65 -21.94 -4.11
C GLU A 211 14.62 -20.44 -4.47
N LEU A 212 13.61 -19.69 -3.99
CA LEU A 212 13.63 -18.23 -4.07
C LEU A 212 14.77 -17.65 -3.21
N HIS A 213 15.04 -18.23 -2.04
CA HIS A 213 16.13 -17.79 -1.17
C HIS A 213 17.51 -18.02 -1.80
N GLU A 214 17.77 -19.23 -2.27
CA GLU A 214 18.99 -19.59 -3.00
C GLU A 214 19.18 -18.67 -4.21
N HIS A 215 18.13 -18.49 -5.02
CA HIS A 215 18.19 -17.61 -6.19
C HIS A 215 18.42 -16.13 -5.83
N THR A 216 17.98 -15.70 -4.65
CA THR A 216 18.26 -14.34 -4.16
C THR A 216 19.75 -14.20 -3.82
N GLN A 217 20.36 -15.22 -3.20
CA GLN A 217 21.79 -15.23 -2.89
C GLN A 217 22.64 -15.25 -4.17
N GLU A 218 22.26 -16.05 -5.17
CA GLU A 218 22.94 -16.11 -6.48
C GLU A 218 23.02 -14.76 -7.20
N LYS A 219 22.06 -13.85 -6.93
CA LYS A 219 22.05 -12.48 -7.47
C LYS A 219 23.01 -11.52 -6.76
N GLY A 220 23.85 -12.02 -5.86
CA GLY A 220 24.82 -11.22 -5.10
C GLY A 220 24.14 -10.29 -4.10
N ILE A 221 22.99 -10.69 -3.55
CA ILE A 221 22.33 -10.00 -2.45
C ILE A 221 22.89 -10.54 -1.14
N HIS A 222 23.35 -9.64 -0.26
CA HIS A 222 23.96 -10.01 1.01
C HIS A 222 22.89 -10.28 2.06
N PHE A 223 23.11 -11.32 2.86
CA PHE A 223 22.23 -11.70 3.97
C PHE A 223 23.02 -11.61 5.26
N ILE A 224 22.65 -10.65 6.12
CA ILE A 224 23.29 -10.47 7.43
C ILE A 224 22.33 -10.94 8.50
N ARG A 225 22.73 -11.99 9.21
CA ARG A 225 21.97 -12.49 10.35
C ARG A 225 22.22 -11.60 11.57
N GLY A 226 21.43 -10.56 11.70
CA GLY A 226 21.43 -9.61 12.80
C GLY A 226 20.23 -8.69 12.66
N ARG A 227 19.49 -8.48 13.75
CA ARG A 227 18.45 -7.44 13.79
C ARG A 227 19.14 -6.11 14.12
N PRO A 228 19.04 -5.09 13.25
CA PRO A 228 19.63 -3.80 13.53
C PRO A 228 19.07 -3.18 14.79
N ILE A 229 19.95 -2.54 15.56
CA ILE A 229 19.61 -1.80 16.78
C ILE A 229 19.16 -0.40 16.39
N GLU A 230 19.89 0.23 15.47
CA GLU A 230 19.76 1.63 15.10
C GLU A 230 20.16 1.83 13.64
N GLN A 231 19.48 2.77 12.97
CA GLN A 231 19.94 3.34 11.72
C GLN A 231 20.37 4.79 11.93
N ASP A 232 21.66 5.08 11.84
CA ASP A 232 22.16 6.46 11.95
C ASP A 232 22.08 7.17 10.58
N ALA A 233 21.36 8.30 10.54
CA ALA A 233 21.18 9.10 9.34
C ALA A 233 22.29 10.16 9.14
N GLU A 234 23.06 10.49 10.18
CA GLU A 234 24.05 11.59 10.16
C GLU A 234 25.40 11.17 10.75
N TYR A 235 26.15 10.32 10.03
CA TYR A 235 27.58 10.14 10.34
C TYR A 235 28.44 11.17 9.57
N PRO A 236 29.40 11.88 10.21
CA PRO A 236 30.27 12.90 9.59
C PRO A 236 31.21 12.41 8.48
N THR A 237 31.13 11.15 8.07
CA THR A 237 32.06 10.50 7.13
C THR A 237 31.42 10.08 5.81
N GLY A 238 30.16 10.49 5.53
CA GLY A 238 29.49 10.20 4.27
C GLY A 238 29.18 8.71 4.03
N ARG A 239 29.24 7.87 5.07
CA ARG A 239 28.91 6.44 5.02
C ARG A 239 27.75 6.14 5.96
N ARG A 240 26.61 5.71 5.40
CA ARG A 240 25.49 5.15 6.18
C ARG A 240 25.95 3.84 6.82
N ARG A 241 25.80 3.71 8.14
CA ARG A 241 26.01 2.46 8.88
C ARG A 241 24.67 2.03 9.49
N ILE A 242 24.38 0.74 9.37
CA ILE A 242 23.30 0.07 10.08
C ILE A 242 23.99 -0.74 11.16
N TYR A 243 23.71 -0.44 12.42
CA TYR A 243 24.32 -1.08 13.58
C TYR A 243 23.54 -2.32 14.01
#